data_AF-A0A9E4N5D2-F1
#
_entry.id   AF-A0A9E4N5D2-F1
#
_cell.length_a   1.000
_cell.length_b   1.000
_cell.length_c   1.000
_cell.angle_alpha   90.00
_cell.angle_beta   90.00
_cell.angle_gamma   90.00
#
_symmetry.space_group_name_H-M   'P 1'
#
loop_
_entity.id
_entity.type
_entity.pdbx_description
1 polymer ?
#
loop_
_entity_poly.entity_id
_entity_poly.type
_entity_poly.pdbx_seq_one_letter_code
_entity_poly.pdbx_strand_id
1 'polypeptide(L)' 'MLDAIIQYVTDNKEWIFSGVGVAIIVAVAGLFFRKKSDINQTIKSGSSSTNIQAGQDVHINNDQK' A
#
# COMPACT_ATOMS: atom_id res chain seq x y z
N MET A 1 7.19 -24.28 24.88
CA MET A 1 7.39 -23.51 23.62
C MET A 1 6.52 -22.26 23.61
N LEU A 2 5.19 -22.39 23.82
CA LEU A 2 4.29 -21.25 23.96
C LEU A 2 4.68 -20.34 25.14
N ASP A 3 5.07 -20.93 26.28
CA ASP A 3 5.48 -20.18 27.47
C ASP A 3 6.72 -19.32 27.22
N ALA A 4 7.67 -19.81 26.41
CA ALA A 4 8.87 -19.06 26.03
C ALA A 4 8.53 -17.85 25.15
N ILE A 5 7.55 -18.01 24.25
CA ILE A 5 7.05 -16.92 23.41
C ILE A 5 6.34 -15.87 24.28
N ILE A 6 5.51 -16.31 25.24
CA ILE A 6 4.80 -15.42 26.16
C ILE A 6 5.79 -14.65 27.06
N GLN A 7 6.82 -15.33 27.58
CA GLN A 7 7.88 -14.68 28.37
C GLN A 7 8.62 -13.63 27.54
N TYR A 8 9.05 -13.99 26.33
CA TYR A 8 9.71 -13.03 25.44
C TYR A 8 8.87 -11.78 25.21
N VAL A 9 7.57 -11.92 24.88
CA VAL A 9 6.69 -10.76 24.68
C VAL A 9 6.53 -9.95 25.97
N THR A 10 6.45 -10.61 27.13
CA THR A 10 6.29 -9.96 28.43
C THR A 10 7.52 -9.14 28.80
N ASP A 11 8.72 -9.69 28.57
CA ASP A 11 10.01 -9.05 28.84
C ASP A 11 10.26 -7.85 27.91
N ASN A 12 9.63 -7.86 26.73
CA ASN A 12 9.84 -6.90 25.66
C ASN A 12 8.66 -5.92 25.49
N LYS A 13 7.63 -5.99 26.33
CA LYS A 13 6.38 -5.24 26.18
C LYS A 13 6.58 -3.73 26.03
N GLU A 14 7.54 -3.14 26.74
CA GLU A 14 7.75 -1.69 26.72
C GLU A 14 8.22 -1.19 25.35
N TRP A 15 9.13 -1.92 24.71
CA TRP A 15 9.59 -1.53 23.37
C TRP A 15 8.56 -1.91 22.31
N ILE A 16 7.93 -3.09 22.39
CA ILE A 16 6.91 -3.58 21.44
C ILE A 16 5.74 -2.61 21.37
N PHE A 17 5.24 -2.18 22.54
CA PHE A 17 4.13 -1.26 22.67
C PHE A 17 4.56 0.21 22.80
N SER A 18 5.83 0.51 22.58
CA SER A 18 6.27 1.90 22.38
C SER A 18 5.72 2.44 21.06
N GLY A 19 5.56 3.77 20.94
CA GLY A 19 5.12 4.37 19.67
C GLY A 19 5.99 3.98 18.47
N VAL A 20 7.30 3.80 18.68
CA VAL A 20 8.25 3.34 17.66
C VAL A 20 8.07 1.86 17.35
N GLY A 21 7.94 1.01 18.37
CA GLY A 21 7.73 -0.43 18.19
C GLY A 21 6.44 -0.73 17.45
N VAL A 22 5.35 -0.05 17.82
CA VAL A 22 4.06 -0.15 17.12
C VAL A 22 4.21 0.33 15.67
N ALA A 23 4.89 1.45 15.43
CA ALA A 23 5.11 1.94 14.07
C ALA A 23 5.87 0.93 13.19
N ILE A 24 6.91 0.27 13.72
CA ILE A 24 7.66 -0.76 13.01
C ILE A 24 6.76 -1.97 12.69
N ILE A 25 6.02 -2.48 13.68
CA ILE A 25 5.12 -3.63 13.48
C ILE A 25 4.07 -3.33 12.41
N VAL A 26 3.44 -2.15 12.49
CA VAL A 26 2.45 -1.70 11.51
C VAL A 26 3.07 -1.51 10.13
N ALA A 27 4.28 -0.96 10.02
CA ALA A 27 4.98 -0.80 8.75
C ALA A 27 5.28 -2.15 8.10
N VAL A 28 5.84 -3.09 8.86
CA VAL A 28 6.14 -4.45 8.38
C VAL A 28 4.85 -5.16 7.96
N ALA A 29 3.80 -5.14 8.78
CA ALA A 29 2.50 -5.70 8.41
C ALA A 29 1.95 -5.03 7.15
N GLY A 30 2.06 -3.70 7.06
CA GLY A 30 1.62 -2.91 5.92
C GLY A 30 2.31 -3.28 4.61
N LEU A 31 3.54 -3.80 4.62
CA LEU A 31 4.21 -4.31 3.42
C LEU A 31 3.58 -5.61 2.90
N PHE A 32 3.19 -6.51 3.79
CA PHE A 32 2.59 -7.80 3.42
C PHE A 32 1.09 -7.70 3.11
N PHE A 33 0.39 -6.79 3.79
CA PHE A 33 -1.06 -6.59 3.62
C PHE A 33 -1.42 -5.42 2.72
N ARG A 34 -0.44 -4.75 2.09
CA ARG A 34 -0.72 -3.70 1.10
C ARG A 34 -1.47 -4.30 -0.08
N LYS A 35 -2.76 -4.01 -0.17
CA LYS A 35 -3.50 -4.25 -1.40
C LYS A 35 -2.92 -3.35 -2.48
N LYS A 36 -2.72 -3.90 -3.69
CA LYS A 36 -2.51 -3.05 -4.86
C LYS A 36 -3.77 -2.20 -5.00
N SER A 37 -3.60 -0.88 -5.08
CA SER A 37 -4.72 0.00 -5.36
C SER A 37 -5.12 -0.26 -6.80
N ASP A 38 -6.24 -0.95 -7.02
CA ASP A 38 -6.92 -0.88 -8.31
C ASP A 38 -7.44 0.54 -8.45
N ILE A 39 -6.89 1.28 -9.40
CA ILE A 39 -7.34 2.62 -9.73
C ILE A 39 -8.65 2.43 -10.50
N ASN A 40 -9.75 2.30 -9.75
CA ASN A 40 -11.11 2.32 -10.27
C ASN A 40 -11.47 3.77 -10.63
N GLN A 41 -10.83 4.29 -11.69
CA GLN A 41 -11.22 5.55 -12.29
C GLN A 41 -12.41 5.31 -13.23
N THR A 42 -13.43 6.16 -13.10
CA THR A 42 -14.58 6.21 -14.00
C THR A 42 -14.71 7.63 -14.54
N ILE A 43 -14.32 7.83 -15.79
CA ILE A 43 -14.46 9.12 -16.49
C ILE A 43 -15.63 9.02 -17.47
N LYS A 44 -16.56 9.97 -17.40
CA LYS A 44 -17.60 10.17 -18.41
C LYS A 44 -17.05 11.04 -19.54
N SER A 45 -16.98 10.50 -20.77
CA SER A 45 -16.65 11.28 -21.98
C SER A 45 -17.83 12.14 -22.45
N GLY A 46 -17.51 13.30 -23.03
CA GLY A 46 -18.43 14.10 -23.84
C GLY A 46 -18.30 13.78 -25.34
N SER A 47 -19.10 14.44 -26.19
CA SER A 47 -18.99 14.29 -27.64
C SER A 47 -17.60 14.71 -28.15
N SER A 48 -17.03 13.95 -29.09
CA SER A 48 -15.69 14.15 -29.68
C SER A 48 -14.50 14.16 -28.70
N SER A 49 -14.58 13.42 -27.59
CA SER A 49 -13.47 13.31 -26.64
C SER A 49 -12.77 11.94 -26.66
N THR A 50 -11.43 11.97 -26.61
CA THR A 50 -10.59 10.78 -26.41
C THR A 50 -10.16 10.75 -24.95
N ASN A 51 -10.71 9.80 -24.18
CA ASN A 51 -10.35 9.62 -22.78
C ASN A 51 -9.21 8.60 -22.66
N ILE A 52 -8.10 9.03 -22.09
CA ILE A 52 -6.98 8.15 -21.74
C ILE A 52 -6.92 8.06 -20.21
N GLN A 53 -7.09 6.86 -19.67
CA GLN A 53 -6.99 6.55 -18.24
C GLN A 53 -5.98 5.43 -18.08
N ALA A 54 -5.01 5.63 -17.19
CA ALA A 54 -4.18 4.54 -16.71
C ALA A 54 -3.98 4.68 -15.21
N GLY A 55 -3.88 3.54 -14.54
CA GLY A 55 -3.49 3.51 -13.13
C GLY A 55 -2.00 3.76 -12.88
N GLN A 56 -1.19 3.77 -13.93
CA GLN A 56 0.26 3.99 -13.86
C GLN A 56 0.66 4.88 -15.04
N ASP A 57 1.75 4.57 -15.74
CA ASP A 57 2.27 5.47 -16.78
C ASP A 57 1.50 5.37 -18.10
N VAL A 58 1.22 6.54 -18.70
CA VAL A 58 0.68 6.68 -20.06
C VAL A 58 1.78 7.26 -20.94
N HIS A 59 2.26 6.50 -21.91
CA HIS A 59 3.17 7.01 -22.93
C HIS A 59 2.40 7.29 -24.21
N ILE A 60 2.24 8.59 -24.56
CA ILE A 60 1.61 9.03 -25.80
C ILE A 60 2.73 9.45 -26.75
N ASN A 61 2.98 8.64 -27.76
CA ASN A 61 3.85 8.99 -28.88
C ASN A 61 2.99 9.57 -30.01
N ASN A 62 3.44 10.67 -30.60
CA ASN A 62 2.72 11.31 -31.70
C ASN A 62 3.55 11.19 -32.98
N ASP A 63 3.36 10.09 -33.71
CA ASP A 63 3.99 9.88 -35.02
C ASP A 63 3.14 10.56 -36.12
N GLN A 64 2.90 11.88 -35.98
CA GLN A 64 2.29 12.64 -37.07
C GLN A 64 3.34 12.81 -38.17
N LYS A 65 3.06 12.21 -39.31
CA LYS A 65 3.84 12.30 -40.55
C LYS A 65 3.55 13.60 -41.30
#